data_AF-A0A382BDS9-F1
#
_entry.id   AF-A0A382BDS9-F1
#
_cell.length_a   1.000
_cell.length_b   1.000
_cell.length_c   1.000
_cell.angle_alpha   90.00
_cell.angle_beta   90.00
_cell.angle_gamma   90.00
#
_symmetry.space_group_name_H-M   'P 1'
#
loop_
_entity.id
_entity.type
_entity.pdbx_description
1 polymer ?
#
loop_
_entity_poly.entity_id
_entity_poly.type
_entity_poly.pdbx_seq_one_letter_code
_entity_poly.pdbx_strand_id
1 'polypeptide(L)'
;VGDLRKTFHVRDYDLDATLSSGQAFRWQRLGQGWEGVIGGRWVRLRLTKGGIAAEAAKPVRDWAWLEHYLQLHFDLGQALATFPDDEPMQNAVAAFPGLRLLRQDYWECLASFILSATKQIVQIRQMIMLLSKRYGEPIASGGDDPAFAFPT
;
A
#
# COMPACT_ATOMS: atom_id res chain seq x y z
N VAL A 1 -15.07 20.64 5.66
CA VAL A 1 -15.07 20.16 4.26
C VAL A 1 -13.80 19.33 4.08
N GLY A 2 -13.86 18.16 3.45
CA GLY A 2 -12.67 17.31 3.26
C GLY A 2 -11.98 17.58 1.92
N ASP A 3 -10.80 17.01 1.73
CA ASP A 3 -10.03 17.16 0.50
C ASP A 3 -9.98 15.86 -0.31
N LEU A 4 -9.98 15.97 -1.63
CA LEU A 4 -9.79 14.82 -2.52
C LEU A 4 -8.32 14.41 -2.65
N ARG A 5 -7.39 15.30 -2.26
CA ARG A 5 -5.96 15.11 -2.47
C ARG A 5 -5.18 15.59 -1.25
N LYS A 6 -4.07 14.92 -0.97
CA LYS A 6 -3.08 15.36 0.03
C LYS A 6 -1.69 14.98 -0.44
N THR A 7 -0.72 15.85 -0.19
CA THR A 7 0.70 15.52 -0.34
C THR A 7 1.28 15.28 1.05
N PHE A 8 1.92 14.14 1.24
CA PHE A 8 2.67 13.82 2.44
C PHE A 8 4.14 14.08 2.19
N HIS A 9 4.75 14.89 3.04
CA HIS A 9 6.18 15.09 3.02
C HIS A 9 6.86 13.95 3.76
N VAL A 10 7.58 13.12 3.01
CA VAL A 10 8.34 12.00 3.55
C VAL A 10 9.65 11.90 2.75
N ARG A 11 10.74 11.70 3.47
CA ARG A 11 12.05 11.39 2.90
C ARG A 11 12.28 9.89 3.04
N ASP A 12 13.15 9.33 2.21
CA ASP A 12 13.59 7.94 2.35
C ASP A 12 12.41 6.94 2.32
N TYR A 13 11.59 7.06 1.28
CA TYR A 13 10.45 6.17 1.03
C TYR A 13 10.46 5.74 -0.43
N ASP A 14 10.58 4.44 -0.68
CA ASP A 14 10.43 3.85 -2.00
C ASP A 14 9.04 3.24 -2.14
N LEU A 15 8.17 3.94 -2.86
CA LEU A 15 6.79 3.53 -3.08
C LEU A 15 6.71 2.29 -3.97
N ASP A 16 7.57 2.18 -4.98
CA ASP A 16 7.56 1.06 -5.92
C ASP A 16 8.03 -0.22 -5.21
N ALA A 17 9.14 -0.15 -4.47
CA ALA A 17 9.65 -1.28 -3.70
C ALA A 17 8.64 -1.70 -2.62
N THR A 18 8.03 -0.75 -1.92
CA THR A 18 7.07 -1.03 -0.84
C THR A 18 5.79 -1.70 -1.35
N LEU A 19 5.18 -1.20 -2.41
CA LEU A 19 3.89 -1.71 -2.89
C LEU A 19 4.01 -2.97 -3.76
N SER A 20 5.22 -3.30 -4.22
CA SER A 20 5.49 -4.48 -5.06
C SER A 20 6.23 -5.63 -4.35
N SER A 21 6.64 -5.46 -3.08
CA SER A 21 7.42 -6.44 -2.30
C SER A 21 6.68 -7.75 -1.95
N GLY A 22 5.41 -7.88 -2.32
CA GLY A 22 4.60 -9.06 -1.99
C GLY A 22 4.00 -9.04 -0.58
N GLN A 23 4.17 -7.94 0.18
CA GLN A 23 3.52 -7.78 1.48
C GLN A 23 2.02 -7.49 1.37
N ALA A 24 1.58 -6.83 0.30
CA ALA A 24 0.21 -6.46 0.03
C ALA A 24 -0.14 -6.75 -1.43
N PHE A 25 -1.36 -7.21 -1.68
CA PHE A 25 -1.76 -7.73 -2.99
C PHE A 25 -2.86 -6.91 -3.67
N ARG A 26 -3.30 -5.81 -3.05
CA ARG A 26 -4.39 -4.96 -3.58
C ARG A 26 -3.91 -3.72 -4.33
N TRP A 27 -2.61 -3.61 -4.53
CA TRP A 27 -1.99 -2.53 -5.28
C TRP A 27 -1.78 -2.91 -6.74
N GLN A 28 -2.23 -2.05 -7.64
CA GLN A 28 -2.03 -2.14 -9.07
C GLN A 28 -1.29 -0.91 -9.58
N ARG A 29 -0.24 -1.11 -10.38
CA ARG A 29 0.47 -0.03 -11.04
C ARG A 29 -0.33 0.43 -12.26
N LEU A 30 -0.64 1.73 -12.33
CA LEU A 30 -1.31 2.38 -13.45
C LEU A 30 -0.50 3.61 -13.87
N GLY A 31 0.18 3.50 -15.01
CA GLY A 31 1.11 4.53 -15.48
C GLY A 31 2.20 4.84 -14.44
N GLN A 32 2.24 6.08 -13.99
CA GLN A 32 3.21 6.58 -13.00
C GLN A 32 2.70 6.52 -11.54
N GLY A 33 1.58 5.85 -11.29
CA GLY A 33 0.98 5.74 -9.96
C GLY A 33 0.57 4.33 -9.60
N TRP A 34 0.17 4.20 -8.34
CA TRP A 34 -0.38 2.99 -7.77
C TRP A 34 -1.80 3.23 -7.31
N GLU A 35 -2.69 2.31 -7.65
CA GLU A 35 -4.07 2.32 -7.18
C GLU A 35 -4.31 1.13 -6.26
N GLY A 36 -5.08 1.36 -5.20
CA GLY A 36 -5.40 0.32 -4.24
C GLY A 36 -6.60 0.68 -3.40
N VAL A 37 -7.04 -0.29 -2.60
CA VAL A 37 -8.13 -0.12 -1.64
C VAL A 37 -7.58 -0.38 -0.25
N ILE A 38 -7.78 0.57 0.66
CA ILE A 38 -7.35 0.49 2.07
C ILE A 38 -8.55 0.81 2.94
N GLY A 39 -8.96 -0.13 3.79
CA GLY A 39 -10.07 0.09 4.74
C GLY A 39 -11.35 0.62 4.06
N GLY A 40 -11.72 0.05 2.91
CA GLY A 40 -12.88 0.45 2.13
C GLY A 40 -12.76 1.78 1.38
N ARG A 41 -11.54 2.32 1.23
CA ARG A 41 -11.27 3.56 0.51
C ARG A 41 -10.36 3.29 -0.68
N TRP A 42 -10.82 3.64 -1.88
CA TRP A 42 -9.94 3.68 -3.05
C TRP A 42 -8.98 4.86 -2.92
N VAL A 43 -7.70 4.62 -3.21
CA VAL A 43 -6.69 5.66 -3.32
C VAL A 43 -5.76 5.43 -4.49
N ARG A 44 -5.27 6.54 -5.02
CA ARG A 44 -4.14 6.59 -5.95
C ARG A 44 -2.96 7.30 -5.29
N LEU A 45 -1.80 6.65 -5.30
CA LEU A 45 -0.54 7.16 -4.78
C LEU A 45 0.46 7.40 -5.92
N ARG A 46 1.18 8.52 -5.86
CA ARG A 46 2.27 8.83 -6.78
C ARG A 46 3.45 9.40 -6.01
N LEU A 47 4.65 8.97 -6.37
CA LEU A 47 5.86 9.61 -5.87
C LEU A 47 6.01 10.98 -6.52
N THR A 48 6.44 11.96 -5.73
CA THR A 48 6.73 13.33 -6.16
C THR A 48 8.07 13.77 -5.58
N LYS A 49 8.64 14.87 -6.08
CA LYS A 49 9.94 15.39 -5.61
C LYS A 49 9.99 15.65 -4.09
N GLY A 50 8.85 15.87 -3.44
CA GLY A 50 8.76 16.20 -2.01
C GLY A 50 8.06 15.16 -1.15
N GLY A 51 7.79 13.96 -1.66
CA GLY A 51 7.11 12.88 -0.93
C GLY A 51 6.02 12.20 -1.75
N ILE A 52 4.91 11.79 -1.11
CA ILE A 52 3.86 10.99 -1.73
C ILE A 52 2.61 11.85 -1.93
N ALA A 53 2.15 11.98 -3.18
CA ALA A 53 0.86 12.56 -3.49
C ALA A 53 -0.21 11.47 -3.47
N ALA A 54 -1.27 11.70 -2.70
CA ALA A 54 -2.44 10.84 -2.60
C ALA A 54 -3.68 11.51 -3.17
N GLU A 55 -4.52 10.71 -3.82
CA GLU A 55 -5.82 11.07 -4.34
C GLU A 55 -6.85 10.03 -3.87
N ALA A 56 -8.04 10.47 -3.47
CA ALA A 56 -9.15 9.63 -3.04
C ALA A 56 -10.39 9.90 -3.90
N ALA A 57 -11.29 8.92 -3.97
CA ALA A 57 -12.53 9.04 -4.75
C ALA A 57 -13.61 9.91 -4.06
N LYS A 58 -13.50 10.12 -2.74
CA LYS A 58 -14.40 10.95 -1.95
C LYS A 58 -13.59 11.90 -1.05
N PRO A 59 -14.12 13.08 -0.70
CA PRO A 59 -13.44 14.01 0.20
C PRO A 59 -13.08 13.35 1.54
N VAL A 60 -11.78 13.40 1.89
CA VAL A 60 -11.23 12.85 3.14
C VAL A 60 -11.00 14.01 4.11
N ARG A 61 -11.59 13.92 5.31
CA ARG A 61 -11.41 14.94 6.36
C ARG A 61 -10.11 14.74 7.14
N ASP A 62 -9.75 13.48 7.38
CA ASP A 62 -8.56 13.09 8.10
C ASP A 62 -7.83 12.00 7.31
N TRP A 63 -6.56 12.25 7.02
CA TRP A 63 -5.68 11.38 6.26
C TRP A 63 -4.76 10.53 7.16
N ALA A 64 -4.88 10.63 8.48
CA ALA A 64 -4.06 9.87 9.44
C ALA A 64 -4.11 8.35 9.18
N TRP A 65 -5.23 7.82 8.70
CA TRP A 65 -5.35 6.41 8.32
C TRP A 65 -4.37 5.99 7.22
N LEU A 66 -4.08 6.87 6.25
CA LEU A 66 -3.14 6.59 5.17
C LEU A 66 -1.70 6.77 5.64
N GLU A 67 -1.44 7.79 6.45
CA GLU A 67 -0.14 7.99 7.11
C GLU A 67 0.22 6.77 7.97
N HIS A 68 -0.76 6.21 8.66
CA HIS A 68 -0.64 5.02 9.48
C HIS A 68 -0.41 3.76 8.64
N TYR A 69 -1.21 3.55 7.59
CA TYR A 69 -1.05 2.40 6.68
C TYR A 69 0.33 2.37 6.02
N LEU A 70 0.79 3.52 5.53
CA LEU A 70 2.11 3.66 4.89
C LEU A 70 3.26 3.77 5.90
N GLN A 71 2.98 3.88 7.20
CA GLN A 71 3.98 4.10 8.24
C GLN A 71 4.91 5.29 7.96
N LEU A 72 4.34 6.44 7.56
CA LEU A 72 5.13 7.61 7.14
C LEU A 72 5.98 8.21 8.26
N HIS A 73 5.55 8.04 9.51
CA HIS A 73 6.23 8.56 10.70
C HIS A 73 7.18 7.54 11.36
N PHE A 74 7.37 6.36 10.74
CA PHE A 74 8.29 5.35 11.25
C PHE A 74 9.75 5.77 11.00
N ASP A 75 10.59 5.70 12.03
CA ASP A 75 12.02 5.97 11.92
C ASP A 75 12.74 4.75 11.33
N LEU A 76 12.83 4.73 9.99
CA LEU A 76 13.52 3.66 9.27
C LEU A 76 15.01 3.63 9.62
N GLY A 77 15.65 4.78 9.84
CA GLY A 77 17.07 4.85 10.18
C GLY A 77 17.37 4.18 11.51
N GLN A 78 16.54 4.43 12.53
CA GLN A 78 16.66 3.76 13.82
C GLN A 78 16.47 2.25 13.71
N ALA A 79 15.51 1.77 12.91
CA ALA A 79 15.29 0.34 12.71
C ALA A 79 16.45 -0.33 11.95
N LEU A 80 16.97 0.32 10.90
CA LEU A 80 18.11 -0.20 10.14
C LEU A 80 19.38 -0.23 11.00
N ALA A 81 19.55 0.71 11.94
CA ALA A 81 20.67 0.72 12.88
C ALA A 81 20.68 -0.47 13.85
N THR A 82 19.56 -1.20 13.99
CA THR A 82 19.53 -2.45 14.79
C THR A 82 19.91 -3.69 13.99
N PHE A 83 20.09 -3.58 12.68
CA PHE A 83 20.43 -4.72 11.84
C PHE A 83 21.89 -5.15 12.08
N PRO A 84 22.23 -6.43 11.87
CA PRO A 84 23.59 -6.91 11.96
C PRO A 84 24.54 -6.15 11.01
N ASP A 85 25.76 -5.91 11.47
CA ASP A 85 26.82 -5.27 10.67
C ASP A 85 27.57 -6.33 9.84
N ASP A 86 26.88 -6.91 8.86
CA ASP A 86 27.44 -7.88 7.91
C ASP A 86 27.19 -7.49 6.45
N GLU A 87 28.09 -7.93 5.57
CA GLU A 87 28.06 -7.58 4.14
C GLU A 87 26.73 -7.97 3.45
N PRO A 88 26.17 -9.19 3.61
CA PRO A 88 24.85 -9.52 3.08
C PRO A 88 23.76 -8.52 3.48
N MET A 89 23.71 -8.14 4.76
CA MET A 89 22.71 -7.21 5.26
C MET A 89 22.91 -5.79 4.71
N GLN A 90 24.15 -5.28 4.71
CA GLN A 90 24.48 -3.98 4.15
C GLN A 90 24.09 -3.90 2.66
N ASN A 91 24.37 -4.95 1.89
CA ASN A 91 24.00 -5.04 0.47
C ASN A 91 22.48 -5.03 0.27
N ALA A 92 21.72 -5.75 1.11
CA ALA A 92 20.27 -5.76 1.05
C ALA A 92 19.65 -4.38 1.33
N VAL A 93 20.15 -3.68 2.35
CA VAL A 93 19.70 -2.33 2.70
C VAL A 93 20.03 -1.33 1.59
N ALA A 94 21.23 -1.42 1.01
CA ALA A 94 21.65 -0.57 -0.10
C ALA A 94 20.84 -0.82 -1.39
N ALA A 95 20.39 -2.06 -1.63
CA ALA A 95 19.59 -2.41 -2.79
C ALA A 95 18.13 -1.95 -2.71
N PHE A 96 17.58 -1.77 -1.51
CA PHE A 96 16.17 -1.39 -1.29
C PHE A 96 16.02 -0.20 -0.33
N PRO A 97 16.63 0.97 -0.65
CA PRO A 97 16.56 2.14 0.21
C PRO A 97 15.11 2.62 0.32
N GLY A 98 14.64 2.89 1.54
CA GLY A 98 13.29 3.39 1.77
C GLY A 98 12.16 2.37 1.62
N LEU A 99 12.46 1.08 1.44
CA LEU A 99 11.47 0.00 1.53
C LEU A 99 10.81 0.01 2.92
N ARG A 100 9.48 0.01 2.98
CA ARG A 100 8.71 0.04 4.23
C ARG A 100 7.82 -1.18 4.41
N LEU A 101 7.52 -1.49 5.67
CA LEU A 101 6.43 -2.40 6.02
C LEU A 101 5.11 -1.61 6.10
N LEU A 102 4.08 -2.12 5.45
CA LEU A 102 2.73 -1.56 5.49
C LEU A 102 1.99 -2.04 6.73
N ARG A 103 1.18 -1.16 7.33
CA ARG A 103 0.30 -1.50 8.45
C ARG A 103 -1.09 -1.84 7.94
N GLN A 104 -1.21 -3.07 7.44
CA GLN A 104 -2.43 -3.59 6.81
C GLN A 104 -3.53 -3.90 7.84
N ASP A 105 -4.77 -3.93 7.37
CA ASP A 105 -5.88 -4.49 8.15
C ASP A 105 -5.60 -5.97 8.48
N TYR A 106 -5.89 -6.36 9.72
CA TYR A 106 -5.55 -7.70 10.21
C TYR A 106 -6.25 -8.80 9.41
N TRP A 107 -7.56 -8.63 9.16
CA TRP A 107 -8.35 -9.65 8.47
C TRP A 107 -7.99 -9.72 6.99
N GLU A 108 -7.88 -8.59 6.31
CA GLU A 108 -7.45 -8.54 4.91
C GLU A 108 -6.08 -9.19 4.74
N CYS A 109 -5.13 -8.90 5.64
CA CYS A 109 -3.80 -9.49 5.64
C CYS A 109 -3.86 -11.02 5.83
N LEU A 110 -4.52 -11.49 6.90
CA LEU A 110 -4.65 -12.91 7.22
C LEU A 110 -5.27 -13.70 6.06
N ALA A 111 -6.43 -13.28 5.57
CA ALA A 111 -7.13 -13.96 4.50
C ALA A 111 -6.32 -13.95 3.19
N SER A 112 -5.64 -12.84 2.88
CA SER A 112 -4.76 -12.75 1.71
C SER A 112 -3.61 -13.76 1.77
N PHE A 113 -2.99 -13.94 2.94
CA PHE A 113 -1.89 -14.91 3.10
C PHE A 113 -2.38 -16.36 3.14
N ILE A 114 -3.58 -16.64 3.65
CA ILE A 114 -4.23 -17.96 3.49
C ILE A 114 -4.39 -18.29 2.00
N LEU A 115 -4.84 -17.33 1.19
CA LEU A 115 -4.97 -17.49 -0.26
C LEU A 115 -3.61 -17.59 -0.98
N SER A 116 -2.52 -17.14 -0.37
CA SER A 116 -1.19 -17.14 -0.99
C SER A 116 -0.49 -18.50 -1.02
N ALA A 117 -0.93 -19.46 -0.21
CA ALA A 117 -0.25 -20.74 -0.06
C ALA A 117 -0.05 -21.42 -1.41
N THR A 118 1.22 -21.64 -1.80
CA THR A 118 1.64 -22.26 -3.08
C THR A 118 1.21 -21.50 -4.34
N LYS A 119 0.95 -20.20 -4.25
CA LYS A 119 0.51 -19.36 -5.38
C LYS A 119 1.55 -18.32 -5.76
N GLN A 120 1.58 -17.99 -7.05
CA GLN A 120 2.36 -16.86 -7.56
C GLN A 120 1.64 -15.54 -7.25
N ILE A 121 2.39 -14.44 -7.05
CA ILE A 121 1.82 -13.11 -6.74
C ILE A 121 0.69 -12.73 -7.71
N VAL A 122 0.85 -13.01 -9.01
CA VAL A 122 -0.18 -12.72 -10.03
C VAL A 122 -1.49 -13.47 -9.73
N GLN A 123 -1.42 -14.73 -9.33
CA GLN A 123 -2.60 -15.54 -8.99
C GLN A 123 -3.25 -15.04 -7.69
N ILE A 124 -2.44 -14.65 -6.70
CA ILE A 124 -2.92 -14.11 -5.41
C ILE A 124 -3.75 -12.84 -5.66
N ARG A 125 -3.20 -11.91 -6.44
CA ARG A 125 -3.89 -10.67 -6.83
C ARG A 125 -5.22 -10.95 -7.53
N GLN A 126 -5.25 -11.91 -8.46
CA GLN A 126 -6.48 -12.30 -9.16
C GLN A 126 -7.54 -12.88 -8.21
N MET A 127 -7.15 -13.79 -7.31
CA MET A 127 -8.08 -14.39 -6.34
C MET A 127 -8.65 -13.33 -5.40
N ILE A 128 -7.82 -12.44 -4.87
CA ILE A 128 -8.27 -11.36 -3.98
C ILE A 128 -9.18 -10.38 -4.71
N MET A 129 -8.89 -10.05 -5.96
CA MET A 129 -9.75 -9.20 -6.80
C MET A 129 -11.12 -9.86 -7.02
N LEU A 130 -11.16 -11.15 -7.37
CA LEU A 130 -12.41 -11.88 -7.56
C LEU A 130 -13.21 -12.02 -6.25
N LEU A 131 -12.54 -12.31 -5.14
CA LEU A 131 -13.13 -12.38 -3.82
C LEU A 131 -13.78 -11.04 -3.43
N SER A 132 -13.03 -9.94 -3.59
CA SER A 132 -13.51 -8.59 -3.29
C SER A 132 -14.68 -8.21 -4.19
N LYS A 133 -14.60 -8.49 -5.50
CA LYS A 133 -15.69 -8.20 -6.45
C LYS A 133 -16.97 -8.97 -6.14
N ARG A 134 -16.86 -10.21 -5.64
CA ARG A 134 -18.00 -11.10 -5.40
C ARG A 134 -18.67 -10.88 -4.05
N TYR A 135 -17.89 -10.57 -3.02
CA TYR A 135 -18.36 -10.54 -1.63
C TYR A 135 -18.05 -9.23 -0.90
N GLY A 136 -17.35 -8.30 -1.53
CA GLY A 136 -17.06 -6.99 -0.96
C GLY A 136 -18.11 -5.96 -1.35
N GLU A 137 -18.33 -4.99 -0.47
CA GLU A 137 -19.20 -3.85 -0.75
C GLU A 137 -18.61 -2.94 -1.86
N PRO A 138 -19.44 -2.42 -2.78
CA PRO A 138 -18.98 -1.47 -3.78
C PRO A 138 -18.59 -0.14 -3.13
N ILE A 139 -17.47 0.41 -3.58
CA ILE A 139 -16.94 1.69 -3.10
C ILE A 139 -16.63 2.61 -4.30
N ALA A 140 -16.66 3.91 -4.05
CA ALA A 140 -16.27 4.88 -5.07
C ALA A 140 -14.81 4.70 -5.47
N SER A 141 -14.52 4.84 -6.76
CA SER A 141 -13.19 4.74 -7.36
C SER A 141 -12.86 6.02 -8.13
N GLY A 142 -11.67 6.08 -8.73
CA GLY A 142 -11.27 7.18 -9.62
C GLY A 142 -11.80 7.09 -11.06
N GLY A 143 -12.64 6.10 -11.39
CA GLY A 143 -13.22 5.90 -12.73
C GLY A 143 -14.72 5.61 -12.68
N ASP A 144 -15.27 5.15 -13.81
CA ASP A 144 -16.71 4.88 -13.95
C ASP A 144 -17.16 3.61 -13.21
N ASP A 145 -16.29 2.60 -13.14
CA ASP A 145 -16.56 1.35 -12.44
C ASP A 145 -16.23 1.45 -10.94
N PRO A 146 -17.07 0.89 -10.04
CA PRO A 146 -16.77 0.86 -8.62
C PRO A 146 -15.55 -0.02 -8.34
N ALA A 147 -14.78 0.36 -7.32
CA ALA A 147 -13.89 -0.58 -6.64
C ALA A 147 -14.70 -1.38 -5.62
N PHE A 148 -14.10 -2.41 -5.02
CA PHE A 148 -14.77 -3.25 -4.03
C PHE A 148 -13.96 -3.31 -2.75
N ALA A 149 -14.60 -3.26 -1.58
CA ALA A 149 -13.94 -3.49 -0.30
C ALA A 149 -13.46 -4.95 -0.17
N PHE A 150 -12.58 -5.24 0.79
CA PHE A 150 -12.33 -6.62 1.14
C PHE A 150 -13.53 -7.15 1.95
N PRO A 151 -13.98 -8.40 1.75
CA PRO A 151 -15.16 -8.92 2.46
C PRO A 151 -14.91 -9.02 3.96
N THR A 152 -15.93 -8.75 4.77
CA THR A 152 -15.92 -8.85 6.25
C THR A 152 -16.69 -10.06 6.74
#